data_AF-A0A388T6B5-F1
#
_entry.id   AF-A0A388T6B5-F1
#
_cell.length_a   1.000
_cell.length_b   1.000
_cell.length_c   1.000
_cell.angle_alpha   90.00
_cell.angle_beta   90.00
_cell.angle_gamma   90.00
#
_symmetry.space_group_name_H-M   'P 1'
#
loop_
_entity.id
_entity.type
_entity.pdbx_description
1 polymer ?
#
loop_
_entity_poly.entity_id
_entity_poly.type
_entity_poly.pdbx_seq_one_letter_code
_entity_poly.pdbx_strand_id
1 'polypeptide(L)'
;MGSASGRRATVVSAPVRIADAETVRLLEPGDRVDVIAAPVAPAGEEAGRDTGIGRRTRTGPDARIIVTGARVTEVPRASEGFQDGGALIVLAVPRSVATALAEAGATARLAVTLC
;
A
#
# COMPACT_ATOMS: atom_id res chain seq x y z
N MET A 1 -8.69 -11.88 34.64
CA MET A 1 -8.59 -12.38 33.24
C MET A 1 -7.39 -11.71 32.59
N GLY A 2 -6.49 -12.51 32.02
CA GLY A 2 -5.06 -12.23 31.86
C GLY A 2 -4.71 -11.05 30.96
N SER A 3 -3.76 -10.25 31.44
CA SER A 3 -3.03 -9.25 30.67
C SER A 3 -2.12 -9.96 29.66
N ALA A 4 -2.46 -9.89 28.37
CA ALA A 4 -1.52 -10.28 27.32
C ALA A 4 -0.46 -9.17 27.23
N SER A 5 0.61 -9.31 28.01
CA SER A 5 1.86 -8.59 27.80
C SER A 5 2.25 -8.78 26.34
N GLY A 6 2.03 -7.75 25.53
CA GLY A 6 2.26 -7.79 24.10
C GLY A 6 3.73 -8.09 23.88
N ARG A 7 4.05 -9.28 23.33
CA ARG A 7 5.38 -9.51 22.78
C ARG A 7 5.68 -8.34 21.86
N ARG A 8 6.78 -7.61 22.11
CA ARG A 8 7.32 -6.65 21.15
C ARG A 8 7.41 -7.38 19.82
N ALA A 9 6.51 -7.05 18.90
CA ALA A 9 6.52 -7.68 17.60
C ALA A 9 7.87 -7.36 16.96
N THR A 10 8.58 -8.39 16.51
CA THR A 10 9.87 -8.21 15.85
C THR A 10 9.66 -7.34 14.62
N VAL A 11 10.23 -6.15 14.64
CA VAL A 11 10.19 -5.20 13.53
C VAL A 11 11.19 -5.66 12.48
N VAL A 12 10.77 -5.61 11.21
CA VAL A 12 11.57 -5.96 10.05
C VAL A 12 11.55 -4.81 9.05
N SER A 13 12.57 -4.75 8.19
CA SER A 13 12.57 -3.87 7.02
C SER A 13 11.83 -4.57 5.88
N ALA A 14 10.74 -3.96 5.40
CA ALA A 14 9.92 -4.49 4.33
C ALA A 14 10.00 -3.57 3.09
N PRO A 15 10.55 -4.03 1.96
CA PRO A 15 10.46 -3.28 0.70
C PRO A 15 9.02 -3.31 0.18
N VAL A 16 8.50 -2.15 -0.22
CA VAL A 16 7.13 -1.95 -0.69
C VAL A 16 7.16 -1.18 -2.00
N ARG A 17 6.50 -1.71 -3.02
CA ARG A 17 6.34 -1.06 -4.33
C ARG A 17 5.09 -0.19 -4.32
N ILE A 18 5.28 1.10 -4.59
CA ILE A 18 4.22 2.09 -4.69
C ILE A 18 3.96 2.40 -6.16
N ALA A 19 2.69 2.47 -6.53
CA ALA A 19 2.29 2.67 -7.92
C ALA A 19 2.62 4.07 -8.45
N ASP A 20 2.67 5.08 -7.57
CA ASP A 20 2.98 6.47 -7.89
C ASP A 20 4.40 6.82 -7.46
N ALA A 21 5.31 6.92 -8.43
CA ALA A 21 6.69 7.30 -8.20
C ALA A 21 6.86 8.77 -7.76
N GLU A 22 6.00 9.68 -8.23
CA GLU A 22 6.11 11.10 -7.90
C GLU A 22 5.78 11.34 -6.43
N THR A 23 4.77 10.64 -5.89
CA THR A 23 4.50 10.63 -4.44
C THR A 23 5.73 10.14 -3.65
N VAL A 24 6.41 9.08 -4.10
CA VAL A 24 7.59 8.54 -3.40
C VAL A 24 8.76 9.53 -3.41
N ARG A 25 8.92 10.35 -4.45
CA ARG A 25 9.98 11.38 -4.51
C ARG A 25 9.86 12.45 -3.43
N LEU A 26 8.69 12.59 -2.81
CA LEU A 26 8.44 13.52 -1.71
C LEU A 26 8.86 12.96 -0.36
N LEU A 27 9.07 11.64 -0.25
CA LEU A 27 9.35 10.97 1.02
C LEU A 27 10.81 11.03 1.40
N GLU A 28 11.07 11.17 2.69
CA GLU A 28 12.39 11.11 3.30
C GLU A 28 12.47 9.96 4.33
N PRO A 29 13.65 9.35 4.53
CA PRO A 29 13.86 8.42 5.65
C PRO A 29 13.56 9.09 6.99
N GLY A 30 12.59 8.54 7.72
CA GLY A 30 12.06 9.16 8.95
C GLY A 30 10.56 9.45 8.88
N ASP A 31 10.02 9.65 7.68
CA ASP A 31 8.60 9.92 7.47
C ASP A 31 7.72 8.79 7.98
N ARG A 32 6.48 9.17 8.33
CA ARG A 32 5.42 8.23 8.67
C ARG A 32 4.38 8.23 7.56
N VAL A 33 4.00 7.03 7.14
CA VAL A 33 3.05 6.85 6.06
C VAL A 33 1.97 5.82 6.42
N ASP A 34 0.78 6.08 5.91
CA ASP A 34 -0.27 5.07 5.81
C ASP A 34 -0.15 4.40 4.43
N VAL A 35 -0.30 3.07 4.39
CA VAL A 35 -0.27 2.32 3.13
C VAL A 35 -1.67 1.84 2.78
N ILE A 36 -2.10 2.17 1.57
CA ILE A 36 -3.44 1.87 1.06
C ILE A 36 -3.31 0.89 -0.09
N ALA A 37 -4.06 -0.20 -0.05
CA ALA A 37 -4.19 -1.12 -1.17
C ALA A 37 -5.47 -0.80 -1.94
N ALA A 38 -5.31 -0.44 -3.21
CA ALA A 38 -6.39 -0.23 -4.16
C ALA A 38 -6.36 -1.36 -5.20
N PRO A 39 -7.39 -2.23 -5.25
CA PRO A 39 -7.40 -3.33 -6.21
C PRO A 39 -7.45 -2.80 -7.64
N VAL A 40 -6.73 -3.48 -8.52
CA VAL A 40 -6.75 -3.19 -9.95
C VAL A 40 -8.01 -3.83 -10.50
N ALA A 41 -9.01 -3.02 -10.85
CA ALA A 41 -10.16 -3.52 -11.60
C ALA A 41 -9.62 -4.17 -12.89
N PRO A 42 -10.07 -5.40 -13.25
CA PRO A 42 -9.69 -5.99 -14.51
C PRO A 42 -10.10 -5.02 -15.63
N ALA A 43 -9.16 -4.74 -16.54
CA ALA A 43 -9.47 -4.00 -17.76
C ALA A 43 -10.49 -4.82 -18.56
N GLY A 44 -11.77 -4.46 -18.48
CA GLY A 44 -12.84 -5.24 -19.10
C GLY A 44 -14.22 -5.13 -18.43
N GLU A 45 -14.34 -4.58 -17.23
CA GLU A 45 -15.64 -4.08 -16.77
C GLU A 45 -15.78 -2.63 -17.24
N GLU A 46 -16.14 -2.45 -18.51
CA GLU A 46 -16.78 -1.21 -18.92
C GLU A 46 -17.94 -1.00 -17.95
N ALA A 47 -17.82 0.03 -17.10
CA ALA A 47 -18.94 0.50 -16.32
C ALA A 47 -20.07 0.71 -17.32
N GLY A 48 -21.04 -0.20 -17.31
CA GLY A 48 -22.20 -0.14 -18.17
C GLY A 48 -22.68 1.30 -18.19
N ARG A 49 -22.62 1.90 -19.38
CA ARG A 49 -23.06 3.27 -19.61
C ARG A 49 -24.56 3.29 -19.40
N ASP A 50 -25.00 3.35 -18.15
CA ASP A 50 -26.39 3.61 -17.79
C ASP A 50 -26.54 5.03 -17.24
N THR A 51 -27.41 5.75 -17.90
CA THR A 51 -28.08 6.95 -17.43
C THR A 51 -29.09 6.50 -16.37
N GLY A 52 -28.79 6.69 -15.09
CA GLY A 52 -29.74 6.33 -14.05
C GLY A 52 -29.28 6.68 -12.64
N ILE A 53 -30.15 7.39 -11.91
CA ILE A 53 -29.99 7.73 -10.49
C ILE A 53 -30.23 6.45 -9.68
N GLY A 54 -29.27 5.53 -9.71
CA GLY A 54 -29.32 4.25 -9.01
C GLY A 54 -28.05 4.06 -8.18
N ARG A 55 -28.20 3.58 -6.94
CA ARG A 55 -27.09 3.27 -6.05
C ARG A 55 -26.15 2.25 -6.72
N ARG A 56 -25.07 2.72 -7.36
CA ARG A 56 -24.04 1.85 -7.93
C ARG A 56 -23.26 1.16 -6.83
N THR A 57 -23.64 -0.07 -6.47
CA THR A 57 -22.79 -0.94 -5.67
C THR A 57 -21.59 -1.28 -6.55
N ARG A 58 -20.43 -0.69 -6.25
CA ARG A 58 -19.19 -1.06 -6.93
C ARG A 58 -18.88 -2.50 -6.52
N THR A 59 -19.01 -3.47 -7.42
CA THR A 59 -18.76 -4.90 -7.14
C THR A 59 -17.26 -5.25 -7.18
N GLY A 60 -16.39 -4.24 -7.13
CA GLY A 60 -14.96 -4.42 -6.97
C GLY A 60 -14.57 -4.36 -5.50
N PRO A 61 -13.43 -4.96 -5.09
CA PRO A 61 -12.99 -4.81 -3.71
C PRO A 61 -12.72 -3.32 -3.43
N ASP A 62 -13.11 -2.85 -2.24
CA ASP A 62 -12.86 -1.47 -1.85
C ASP A 62 -11.38 -1.26 -1.50
N ALA A 63 -10.89 -0.04 -1.70
CA ALA A 63 -9.56 0.34 -1.22
C ALA A 63 -9.52 0.22 0.31
N ARG A 64 -8.42 -0.31 0.84
CA ARG A 64 -8.26 -0.52 2.29
C ARG A 64 -6.88 -0.12 2.78
N ILE A 65 -6.81 0.39 4.00
CA ILE A 65 -5.55 0.68 4.68
C ILE A 65 -4.96 -0.63 5.22
N ILE A 66 -3.70 -0.90 4.89
CA ILE A 66 -2.96 -2.10 5.34
C ILE A 66 -2.19 -1.80 6.63
N VAL A 67 -1.60 -0.62 6.72
CA VAL A 67 -0.86 -0.16 7.91
C VAL A 67 -0.97 1.34 8.03
N THR A 68 -1.01 1.82 9.27
CA THR A 68 -0.99 3.24 9.60
C THR A 68 0.32 3.66 10.27
N GLY A 69 0.84 4.83 9.92
CA GLY A 69 2.00 5.47 10.56
C GLY A 69 3.30 4.65 10.50
N ALA A 70 3.46 3.82 9.47
CA ALA A 70 4.67 3.02 9.25
C ALA A 70 5.85 3.96 8.95
N ARG A 71 7.01 3.68 9.56
CA ARG A 71 8.19 4.52 9.37
C ARG A 71 8.92 4.13 8.10
N VAL A 72 9.18 5.10 7.24
CA VAL A 72 10.10 4.96 6.09
C VAL A 72 11.53 4.89 6.62
N THR A 73 12.23 3.79 6.33
CA THR A 73 13.64 3.59 6.69
C THR A 73 14.58 3.90 5.55
N GLU A 74 14.13 3.74 4.31
CA GLU A 74 14.91 3.98 3.11
C GLU A 74 13.98 4.30 1.95
N VAL A 75 14.43 5.18 1.05
CA VAL A 75 13.80 5.43 -0.25
C VAL A 75 14.84 5.09 -1.33
N PRO A 76 14.86 3.84 -1.82
CA PRO A 76 15.80 3.43 -2.85
C PRO A 76 15.68 4.30 -4.11
N ARG A 77 16.83 4.72 -4.65
CA ARG A 77 16.84 5.41 -5.95
C ARG A 77 16.28 4.48 -7.00
N ALA A 78 15.33 4.98 -7.80
CA ALA A 78 14.75 4.21 -8.89
C ALA A 78 15.87 3.74 -9.83
N SER A 79 16.02 2.42 -9.98
CA SER A 79 16.84 1.85 -11.04
C SER A 79 16.09 1.99 -12.37
N GLU A 80 16.78 2.44 -13.42
CA GLU A 80 16.23 2.45 -14.77
C GLU A 80 15.80 1.02 -15.15
N GLY A 81 14.50 0.80 -15.40
CA GLY A 81 13.97 -0.51 -15.81
C GLY A 81 12.63 -0.95 -15.23
N PHE A 82 12.01 -0.21 -14.32
CA PHE A 82 10.65 -0.54 -13.87
C PHE A 82 9.60 -0.13 -14.92
N GLN A 83 9.16 -1.10 -15.70
CA GLN A 83 8.21 -0.95 -16.81
C GLN A 83 6.88 -0.27 -16.41
N ASP A 84 6.45 -0.40 -15.14
CA ASP A 84 5.11 0.05 -14.69
C ASP A 84 5.08 1.43 -14.02
N GLY A 85 6.18 2.20 -14.02
CA GLY A 85 6.19 3.58 -13.50
C GLY A 85 6.10 3.75 -11.97
N GLY A 86 6.10 2.66 -11.20
CA GLY A 86 6.12 2.70 -9.73
C GLY A 86 7.53 2.81 -9.12
N ALA A 87 7.59 3.19 -7.83
CA ALA A 87 8.83 3.32 -7.07
C ALA A 87 8.86 2.41 -5.82
N LEU A 88 10.03 2.26 -5.20
CA LEU A 88 10.22 1.47 -3.99
C LEU A 88 10.44 2.36 -2.77
N ILE A 89 9.91 1.92 -1.63
CA ILE A 89 10.27 2.41 -0.29
C ILE A 89 10.52 1.21 0.62
N VAL A 90 11.24 1.42 1.71
CA VAL A 90 11.44 0.41 2.75
C VAL A 90 10.80 0.88 4.05
N LEU A 91 9.95 0.05 4.63
CA LEU A 91 9.22 0.36 5.87
C LEU A 91 9.69 -0.49 7.04
N ALA A 92 9.82 0.13 8.21
CA ALA A 92 9.96 -0.59 9.48
C ALA A 92 8.58 -1.00 10.00
N VAL A 93 8.27 -2.31 9.92
CA VAL A 93 6.96 -2.85 10.29
C VAL A 93 7.07 -4.17 11.05
N PRO A 94 6.05 -4.57 11.84
CA PRO A 94 5.95 -5.93 12.37
C PRO A 94 5.96 -6.98 11.25
N ARG A 95 6.51 -8.17 11.52
CA ARG A 95 6.58 -9.25 10.51
C ARG A 95 5.22 -9.65 9.93
N SER A 96 4.15 -9.64 10.71
CA SER A 96 2.79 -9.90 10.22
C SER A 96 2.31 -8.84 9.21
N VAL A 97 2.66 -7.58 9.43
CA VAL A 97 2.34 -6.46 8.53
C VAL A 97 3.16 -6.57 7.24
N ALA A 98 4.43 -6.97 7.32
CA ALA A 98 5.24 -7.22 6.13
C ALA A 98 4.60 -8.30 5.23
N THR A 99 4.07 -9.38 5.82
CA THR A 99 3.33 -10.41 5.07
C THR A 99 2.05 -9.84 4.42
N ALA A 100 1.28 -9.04 5.16
CA ALA A 100 0.06 -8.41 4.65
C ALA A 100 0.36 -7.42 3.49
N LEU A 101 1.46 -6.66 3.59
CA LEU A 101 1.92 -5.77 2.52
C LEU A 101 2.35 -6.55 1.28
N ALA A 102 3.04 -7.68 1.45
CA ALA A 102 3.46 -8.53 0.33
C ALA A 102 2.24 -9.16 -0.39
N GLU A 103 1.26 -9.64 0.36
CA GLU A 103 0.00 -10.16 -0.17
C GLU A 103 -0.79 -9.06 -0.92
N ALA A 104 -0.92 -7.88 -0.32
CA ALA A 104 -1.61 -6.76 -0.94
C ALA A 104 -0.89 -6.29 -2.21
N GLY A 105 0.44 -6.18 -2.19
CA GLY A 105 1.22 -5.79 -3.36
C GLY A 105 1.17 -6.81 -4.51
N ALA A 106 0.86 -8.08 -4.24
CA ALA A 106 0.68 -9.11 -5.26
C ALA A 106 -0.68 -9.02 -5.97
N THR A 107 -1.67 -8.36 -5.38
CA THR A 107 -3.08 -8.37 -5.85
C THR A 107 -3.66 -6.98 -6.09
N ALA A 108 -3.01 -5.94 -5.60
CA ALA A 108 -3.48 -4.56 -5.62
C ALA A 108 -2.33 -3.58 -5.89
N ARG A 109 -2.69 -2.38 -6.32
CA ARG A 109 -1.78 -1.24 -6.39
C ARG A 109 -1.70 -0.62 -5.00
N LEU A 110 -0.47 -0.42 -4.52
CA LEU A 110 -0.24 0.25 -3.25
C LEU A 110 -0.02 1.74 -3.48
N ALA A 111 -0.64 2.54 -2.63
CA ALA A 111 -0.48 3.98 -2.52
C ALA A 111 -0.09 4.33 -1.08
N VAL A 112 0.45 5.53 -0.88
CA VAL A 112 0.85 6.04 0.43
C VAL A 112 0.35 7.46 0.66
N THR A 113 0.11 7.79 1.93
CA THR A 113 -0.17 9.15 2.40
C THR A 113 0.71 9.47 3.61
N LEU A 114 1.17 10.72 3.73
CA LEU A 114 1.91 11.20 4.89
C LEU A 114 0.99 11.41 6.10
N CYS A 115 1.50 11.13 7.30
CA CYS A 115 0.78 11.22 8.58
C CYS A 115 1.37 12.28 9.52
#